data_AF-A0A9C7LCW4-F1
#
_entry.id   AF-A0A9C7LCW4-F1
#
_cell.length_a   1.000
_cell.length_b   1.000
_cell.length_c   1.000
_cell.angle_alpha   90.00
_cell.angle_beta   90.00
_cell.angle_gamma   90.00
#
_symmetry.space_group_name_H-M   'P 1'
#
loop_
_entity.id
_entity.type
_entity.pdbx_description
1 polymer ?
#
loop_
_entity_poly.entity_id
_entity_poly.type
_entity_poly.pdbx_seq_one_letter_code
_entity_poly.pdbx_strand_id
1 'polypeptide(L)'
;MKKIPEQFEIETLKLIKNRLDYIYSIAKSYNNDNPELMDTIEGLAAVANMFAKIKLEEFNGYTETLSPQGFIVGKLGNSYSRMKEYEKQKDLDFPAWKL
;
A
#
# COMPACT_ATOMS: atom_id res chain seq x y z
N MET A 1 4.47 23.49 -21.63
CA MET A 1 5.85 23.55 -21.12
C MET A 1 6.02 22.46 -20.07
N LYS A 2 7.01 21.55 -20.18
CA LYS A 2 7.36 20.63 -19.08
C LYS A 2 7.90 21.49 -17.94
N LYS A 3 7.23 21.48 -16.79
CA LYS A 3 7.72 22.13 -15.57
C LYS A 3 9.02 21.41 -15.20
N ILE A 4 10.15 22.14 -15.15
CA ILE A 4 11.40 21.58 -14.66
C ILE A 4 11.20 21.35 -13.16
N PRO A 5 11.29 20.10 -12.67
CA PRO A 5 11.13 19.83 -11.24
C PRO A 5 12.25 20.54 -10.49
N GLU A 6 11.92 21.17 -9.37
CA GLU A 6 12.95 21.79 -8.54
C GLU A 6 13.80 20.68 -7.89
N GLN A 7 15.11 20.86 -7.78
CA GLN A 7 16.02 19.92 -7.11
C GLN A 7 15.50 19.50 -5.72
N PHE A 8 14.88 20.44 -5.01
CA PHE A 8 14.21 20.24 -3.73
C PHE A 8 13.04 19.23 -3.80
N GLU A 9 12.23 19.24 -4.86
CA GLU A 9 11.11 18.31 -5.05
C GLU A 9 11.63 16.88 -5.27
N ILE A 10 12.73 16.72 -6.01
CA ILE A 10 13.37 15.41 -6.24
C ILE A 10 13.93 14.84 -4.93
N GLU A 11 14.64 15.64 -4.15
CA GLU A 11 15.20 15.22 -2.86
C GLU A 11 14.09 14.86 -1.86
N THR A 12 13.00 15.63 -1.85
CA THR A 12 11.83 15.34 -1.02
C THR A 12 11.19 13.99 -1.39
N LEU A 13 11.02 13.70 -2.69
CA LEU A 13 10.48 12.43 -3.15
C LEU A 13 11.40 11.24 -2.82
N LYS A 14 12.72 11.41 -2.91
CA LYS A 14 13.69 10.38 -2.49
C LYS A 14 13.58 10.09 -0.99
N LEU A 15 13.45 11.12 -0.16
CA LEU A 15 13.27 10.96 1.29
C LEU A 15 11.95 10.24 1.61
N ILE A 16 10.86 10.62 0.94
CA ILE A 16 9.54 9.96 1.08
C ILE A 16 9.68 8.48 0.74
N LYS A 17 10.27 8.16 -0.43
CA LYS A 17 10.51 6.78 -0.85
C LYS A 17 11.29 5.97 0.19
N ASN A 18 12.41 6.50 0.70
CA ASN A 18 13.22 5.79 1.71
C ASN A 18 12.45 5.52 3.00
N ARG A 19 11.61 6.46 3.45
CA ARG A 19 10.75 6.25 4.63
C ARG A 19 9.69 5.18 4.38
N LEU A 20 9.10 5.16 3.18
CA LEU A 20 8.12 4.15 2.79
C LEU A 20 8.74 2.75 2.66
N ASP A 21 9.96 2.65 2.10
CA ASP A 21 10.73 1.40 2.06
C ASP A 21 11.00 0.86 3.48
N TYR A 22 11.36 1.74 4.42
CA TYR A 22 11.55 1.37 5.82
C TYR A 22 10.26 0.87 6.48
N ILE A 23 9.15 1.61 6.33
CA ILE A 23 7.84 1.23 6.88
C ILE A 23 7.40 -0.13 6.33
N TYR A 24 7.54 -0.33 5.01
CA TYR A 24 7.26 -1.60 4.34
C TYR A 24 8.08 -2.75 4.96
N SER A 25 9.38 -2.54 5.14
CA SER A 25 10.28 -3.55 5.71
C SER A 25 9.88 -3.92 7.13
N ILE A 26 9.60 -2.94 7.98
CA ILE A 26 9.19 -3.16 9.37
C ILE A 26 7.86 -3.93 9.40
N ALA A 27 6.85 -3.48 8.66
CA ALA A 27 5.55 -4.12 8.64
C ALA A 27 5.64 -5.60 8.20
N LYS A 28 6.47 -5.89 7.19
CA LYS A 28 6.70 -7.26 6.75
C LYS A 28 7.41 -8.11 7.81
N SER A 29 8.39 -7.56 8.52
CA SER A 29 9.16 -8.27 9.56
C SER A 29 8.34 -8.60 10.80
N TYR A 30 7.43 -7.73 11.21
CA TYR A 30 6.63 -7.88 12.42
C TYR A 30 5.19 -8.36 12.16
N ASN A 31 4.93 -8.93 10.97
CA ASN A 31 3.59 -9.37 10.57
C ASN A 31 3.00 -10.41 11.53
N ASN A 32 3.81 -11.18 12.24
CA ASN A 32 3.32 -12.17 13.20
C ASN A 32 2.78 -11.55 14.50
N ASP A 33 3.16 -10.32 14.84
CA ASP A 33 2.77 -9.66 16.09
C ASP A 33 1.34 -9.13 16.01
N ASN A 34 1.01 -8.49 14.89
CA ASN A 34 -0.34 -8.02 14.59
C ASN A 34 -0.56 -8.08 13.06
N PRO A 35 -1.02 -9.23 12.53
CA PRO A 35 -1.10 -9.45 11.09
C PRO A 35 -2.00 -8.47 10.34
N GLU A 36 -3.12 -8.07 10.95
CA GLU A 36 -4.07 -7.13 10.33
C GLU A 36 -3.50 -5.71 10.24
N LEU A 37 -2.90 -5.23 11.34
CA LEU A 37 -2.26 -3.93 11.38
C LEU A 37 -1.07 -3.87 10.41
N MET A 38 -0.23 -4.90 10.44
CA MET A 38 1.00 -4.91 9.64
C MET A 38 0.72 -5.06 8.15
N ASP A 39 -0.25 -5.88 7.73
CA ASP A 39 -0.62 -5.97 6.32
C ASP A 39 -1.28 -4.67 5.80
N THR A 40 -1.99 -3.95 6.67
CA THR A 40 -2.54 -2.61 6.35
C THR A 40 -1.42 -1.58 6.15
N ILE A 41 -0.45 -1.52 7.08
CA ILE A 41 0.69 -0.61 7.00
C ILE A 41 1.56 -0.93 5.77
N GLU A 42 1.83 -2.21 5.53
CA GLU A 42 2.61 -2.68 4.39
C GLU A 42 1.94 -2.30 3.06
N GLY A 43 0.62 -2.48 2.94
CA GLY A 43 -0.13 -2.16 1.74
C GLY A 43 -0.14 -0.66 1.44
N LEU A 44 -0.36 0.17 2.46
CA LEU A 44 -0.34 1.63 2.33
C LEU A 44 1.06 2.14 1.94
N ALA A 45 2.10 1.61 2.59
CA ALA A 45 3.48 1.99 2.29
C ALA A 45 3.85 1.63 0.84
N ALA A 46 3.46 0.46 0.37
CA ALA A 46 3.72 0.02 -1.00
C ALA A 46 3.01 0.89 -2.05
N VAL A 47 1.72 1.21 -1.88
CA VAL A 47 0.97 2.06 -2.82
C VAL A 47 1.56 3.48 -2.88
N ALA A 48 1.88 4.06 -1.73
CA ALA A 48 2.51 5.38 -1.67
C ALA A 48 3.89 5.38 -2.36
N ASN A 49 4.62 4.27 -2.26
CA ASN A 49 5.94 4.13 -2.88
C ASN A 49 5.85 3.98 -4.40
N MET A 50 4.83 3.26 -4.89
CA MET A 50 4.52 3.22 -6.33
C MET A 50 4.24 4.62 -6.88
N PHE A 51 3.45 5.43 -6.18
CA PHE A 51 3.21 6.83 -6.56
C PHE A 51 4.50 7.65 -6.57
N ALA A 52 5.31 7.57 -5.50
CA ALA A 52 6.57 8.32 -5.40
C ALA A 52 7.56 7.93 -6.51
N LYS A 53 7.61 6.64 -6.86
CA LYS A 53 8.42 6.12 -7.96
C LYS A 53 7.99 6.69 -9.31
N ILE A 54 6.70 6.66 -9.62
CA ILE A 54 6.15 7.24 -10.86
C ILE A 54 6.51 8.73 -10.96
N LYS A 55 6.39 9.49 -9.87
CA LYS A 55 6.76 10.92 -9.84
C LYS A 55 8.25 11.15 -10.08
N LEU A 56 9.11 10.32 -9.51
CA LEU A 56 10.55 10.40 -9.79
C LEU A 56 10.88 10.04 -11.25
N GLU A 57 10.20 9.04 -11.82
CA GLU A 57 10.36 8.66 -13.23
C GLU A 57 9.93 9.80 -14.18
N GLU A 58 8.74 10.37 -13.94
CA GLU A 58 8.24 11.56 -14.65
C GLU A 58 9.26 12.71 -14.64
N PHE A 59 9.89 12.95 -13.48
CA PHE A 59 10.88 14.01 -13.29
C PHE A 59 12.22 13.74 -13.98
N ASN A 60 12.66 12.49 -14.01
CA ASN A 60 13.90 12.10 -14.67
C ASN A 60 13.75 11.90 -16.19
N GLY A 61 12.54 12.10 -16.73
CA GLY A 61 12.26 11.93 -18.15
C GLY A 61 12.18 10.48 -18.63
N TYR A 62 12.13 9.52 -17.69
CA TYR A 62 11.92 8.11 -17.97
C TYR A 62 10.43 7.78 -17.83
N THR A 63 9.85 7.13 -18.82
CA THR A 63 8.47 6.61 -18.77
C THR A 63 8.50 5.10 -18.94
N GLU A 64 9.16 4.40 -18.02
CA GLU A 64 9.08 2.95 -17.95
C GLU A 64 8.21 2.57 -16.74
N THR A 65 6.90 2.73 -16.90
CA THR A 65 5.95 2.32 -15.87
C THR A 65 5.91 0.79 -15.81
N LEU A 66 6.56 0.21 -14.80
CA LEU A 66 6.28 -1.19 -14.43
C LEU A 66 4.79 -1.32 -14.10
N SER A 67 4.10 -2.31 -14.66
CA SER A 67 2.66 -2.52 -14.42
C SER A 67 2.42 -2.98 -12.97
N PRO A 68 1.83 -2.14 -12.08
CA PRO A 68 1.62 -2.51 -10.69
C PRO A 68 0.36 -3.38 -10.49
N GLN A 69 -0.31 -3.75 -11.58
CA GLN A 69 -1.64 -4.37 -11.58
C GLN A 69 -1.67 -5.67 -10.77
N GLY A 70 -0.70 -6.57 -10.98
CA GLY A 70 -0.64 -7.84 -10.24
C GLY A 70 -0.45 -7.66 -8.74
N PHE A 71 0.36 -6.66 -8.34
CA PHE A 71 0.58 -6.34 -6.94
C PHE A 71 -0.68 -5.75 -6.29
N ILE A 72 -1.33 -4.80 -6.98
CA ILE A 72 -2.60 -4.21 -6.53
C ILE A 72 -3.67 -5.29 -6.36
N VAL A 73 -3.82 -6.19 -7.34
CA VAL A 73 -4.77 -7.31 -7.28
C VAL A 73 -4.47 -8.21 -6.08
N GLY A 74 -3.21 -8.55 -5.83
CA GLY A 74 -2.82 -9.37 -4.68
C GLY A 74 -3.20 -8.72 -3.33
N LYS A 75 -2.90 -7.43 -3.16
CA LYS A 75 -3.20 -6.71 -1.90
C LYS A 75 -4.68 -6.45 -1.69
N LEU A 76 -5.41 -6.14 -2.76
CA LEU A 76 -6.87 -6.04 -2.73
C LEU A 76 -7.51 -7.38 -2.39
N GLY A 77 -7.02 -8.49 -2.95
CA GLY A 77 -7.55 -9.83 -2.68
C GLY A 77 -7.49 -10.21 -1.19
N ASN A 78 -6.35 -9.96 -0.54
CA ASN A 78 -6.18 -10.23 0.89
C ASN A 78 -7.14 -9.38 1.75
N SER A 79 -7.16 -8.07 1.49
CA SER A 79 -7.98 -7.11 2.25
C SER A 79 -9.48 -7.38 2.05
N TYR A 80 -9.89 -7.66 0.82
CA TYR A 80 -11.26 -8.00 0.46
C TYR A 80 -11.71 -9.29 1.13
N SER A 81 -10.87 -10.34 1.11
CA SER A 81 -11.17 -11.61 1.77
C SER A 81 -11.40 -11.43 3.28
N ARG A 82 -10.54 -10.66 3.96
CA ARG A 82 -10.72 -10.34 5.39
C ARG A 82 -11.99 -9.55 5.66
N MET A 83 -12.32 -8.58 4.80
CA MET A 83 -13.57 -7.82 4.92
C MET A 83 -14.80 -8.72 4.76
N LYS A 84 -14.79 -9.64 3.78
CA LYS A 84 -15.86 -10.62 3.61
C LYS A 84 -15.99 -11.56 4.82
N GLU A 85 -14.89 -11.93 5.45
CA GLU A 85 -14.91 -12.75 6.67
C GLU A 85 -15.51 -11.99 7.86
N TYR A 86 -15.11 -10.72 8.04
CA TYR A 86 -15.69 -9.83 9.06
C TYR A 86 -17.21 -9.65 8.87
N GLU A 87 -17.67 -9.42 7.63
CA GLU A 87 -19.11 -9.32 7.32
C GLU A 87 -19.87 -10.60 7.71
N LYS A 88 -19.33 -11.79 7.40
CA LYS A 88 -19.96 -13.06 7.77
C LYS A 88 -20.06 -13.26 9.28
N GLN A 89 -19.04 -12.85 10.03
CA GLN A 89 -19.07 -12.91 11.50
C GLN A 89 -20.16 -12.01 12.07
N LYS A 90 -20.44 -10.87 11.44
CA LYS A 90 -21.55 -9.98 11.82
C LYS A 90 -22.93 -10.54 11.47
N ASP A 91 -23.05 -11.31 10.39
CA ASP A 91 -24.30 -12.03 10.08
C ASP A 91 -24.58 -13.18 11.07
N LEU A 92 -23.53 -13.81 11.61
CA LEU A 92 -23.63 -14.88 12.61
C LEU A 92 -23.94 -14.39 14.04
N ASP A 93 -23.79 -13.08 14.31
CA ASP A 93 -24.18 -12.44 15.57
C ASP A 93 -25.73 -12.33 15.73
N PHE A 94 -26.53 -12.86 14.80
CA PHE A 94 -27.97 -13.02 15.01
C PHE A 94 -28.24 -14.14 16.02
N PRO A 95 -28.75 -13.85 17.24
CA PRO A 95 -28.91 -14.88 18.24
C PRO A 95 -29.95 -15.91 17.78
N ALA A 96 -29.60 -17.19 17.79
CA ALA A 96 -30.48 -18.28 17.40
C ALA A 96 -31.80 -18.34 18.20
N TRP A 97 -31.87 -17.67 19.37
CA TRP A 97 -33.07 -17.55 20.20
C TRP A 97 -34.06 -16.45 19.76
N LYS A 98 -33.71 -15.65 18.74
CA LYS A 98 -34.60 -14.64 18.13
C LYS A 98 -35.34 -15.14 16.87
N LEU A 99 -35.22 -16.42 16.52
CA LEU A 99 -35.98 -17.08 15.45
C LEU A 99 -37.25 -17.73 16.00
#